data_AF-G5RR36-F1
#
_entry.id   AF-G5RR36-F1
#
_cell.length_a   1.000
_cell.length_b   1.000
_cell.length_c   1.000
_cell.angle_alpha   90.00
_cell.angle_beta   90.00
_cell.angle_gamma   90.00
#
_symmetry.space_group_name_H-M   'P 1'
#
loop_
_entity.id
_entity.type
_entity.pdbx_description
1 polymer ?
#
loop_
_entity_poly.entity_id
_entity_poly.type
_entity_poly.pdbx_seq_one_letter_code
_entity_poly.pdbx_strand_id
1 'polypeptide(L)' 'MSEKYVVTWDMLQIHARKLASRLMPSEQWKGIIAVSLSALHG' A
#
# COMPACT_ATOMS: atom_id res chain seq x y z
N MET A 1 9.73 -17.04 20.46
CA MET A 1 9.35 -15.75 19.83
C MET A 1 9.14 -16.02 18.36
N SER A 2 7.99 -15.65 17.78
CA SER A 2 7.85 -15.69 16.32
C SER A 2 8.77 -14.63 15.72
N GLU A 3 9.46 -14.95 14.63
CA GLU A 3 10.26 -13.95 13.92
C GLU A 3 9.33 -12.85 13.40
N LYS A 4 9.54 -11.64 13.89
CA LYS A 4 8.77 -10.47 13.46
C LYS A 4 9.50 -9.83 12.29
N TYR A 5 8.83 -9.74 11.15
CA TYR A 5 9.30 -8.94 10.04
C TYR A 5 9.02 -7.46 10.32
N VAL A 6 10.07 -6.65 10.38
CA VAL A 6 9.98 -5.20 10.63
C VAL A 6 10.12 -4.46 9.30
N VAL A 7 9.13 -3.64 8.97
CA VAL A 7 9.13 -2.81 7.76
C VAL A 7 9.56 -1.40 8.14
N THR A 8 10.60 -0.87 7.49
CA THR A 8 10.97 0.53 7.61
C THR A 8 10.15 1.41 6.67
N TRP A 9 10.14 2.72 6.92
CA TRP A 9 9.49 3.69 6.04
C TRP A 9 10.04 3.67 4.61
N ASP A 10 11.36 3.49 4.46
CA ASP A 10 11.99 3.41 3.15
C ASP A 10 11.54 2.17 2.37
N MET A 11 11.44 1.02 3.04
CA MET A 11 10.93 -0.21 2.41
C MET A 11 9.49 -0.02 1.94
N LEU A 12 8.64 0.57 2.79
CA LEU A 12 7.25 0.88 2.43
C LEU A 12 7.19 1.78 1.19
N GLN A 13 7.98 2.86 1.16
CA GLN A 13 8.00 3.79 0.04
C GLN A 13 8.48 3.14 -1.26
N ILE A 14 9.54 2.32 -1.21
CA ILE A 14 10.08 1.59 -2.36
C ILE A 14 9.01 0.64 -2.92
N HIS A 15 8.36 -0.13 -2.05
CA HIS A 15 7.32 -1.05 -2.47
C HIS A 15 6.10 -0.34 -3.05
N ALA A 16 5.68 0.79 -2.46
CA ALA A 16 4.59 1.61 -3.00
C ALA A 16 4.90 2.16 -4.40
N ARG A 17 6.13 2.64 -4.65
CA ARG A 17 6.55 3.12 -5.97
C ARG A 17 6.59 1.99 -7.02
N LYS A 18 7.08 0.81 -6.63
CA LYS A 18 7.08 -0.38 -7.50
C LYS A 18 5.66 -0.84 -7.86
N LEU A 19 4.71 -0.69 -6.94
CA LEU A 19 3.30 -0.93 -7.24
C LEU A 19 2.77 0.13 -8.21
N ALA A 20 2.99 1.42 -7.92
CA ALA A 20 2.53 2.52 -8.77
C ALA A 20 3.03 2.40 -10.22
N SER A 21 4.28 1.98 -10.44
CA SER A 21 4.81 1.79 -11.80
C SER A 21 4.08 0.71 -12.60
N ARG A 22 3.51 -0.29 -11.92
CA ARG A 22 2.70 -1.35 -12.57
C ARG A 22 1.26 -0.92 -12.84
N LEU A 23 0.80 0.15 -12.21
CA LEU A 23 -0.56 0.68 -12.33
C LEU A 23 -0.68 1.80 -13.39
N MET A 24 0.41 2.15 -14.08
CA MET A 24 0.38 3.11 -15.19
C MET A 24 -0.35 2.55 -16.42
N PRO A 25 -1.03 3.39 -17.23
CA PRO A 25 -1.21 4.84 -17.06
C PRO A 25 -2.18 5.18 -15.92
N SER A 26 -2.02 6.35 -15.29
CA SER A 26 -2.85 6.77 -14.15
C SER A 26 -4.31 7.05 -14.53
N GLU A 27 -4.52 7.52 -15.75
CA GLU A 27 -5.81 7.99 -16.29
C GLU A 27 -6.85 6.87 -16.42
N GLN A 28 -6.40 5.60 -16.45
CA GLN A 28 -7.31 4.45 -16.50
C GLN A 28 -8.09 4.25 -15.18
N TRP A 29 -7.62 4.84 -14.08
CA TRP A 29 -8.23 4.70 -12.76
C TRP A 29 -9.08 5.91 -12.40
N LYS A 30 -10.28 5.66 -11.87
CA LYS A 30 -11.17 6.72 -11.37
C LYS A 30 -10.70 7.33 -10.05
N GLY A 31 -9.87 6.61 -9.30
CA GLY A 31 -9.39 7.02 -7.98
C GLY A 31 -8.83 5.85 -7.18
N ILE A 32 -8.53 6.10 -5.91
CA ILE A 32 -7.98 5.12 -4.95
C ILE A 32 -8.98 4.94 -3.82
N ILE A 33 -9.27 3.69 -3.45
CA ILE A 33 -10.01 3.35 -2.24
C ILE A 33 -9.00 2.97 -1.15
N ALA A 34 -8.86 3.82 -0.14
CA ALA A 34 -8.01 3.53 1.01
C ALA A 34 -8.79 2.73 2.06
N VAL A 35 -8.27 1.57 2.46
CA VAL A 35 -8.88 0.74 3.51
C VAL A 35 -8.31 1.16 4.87
N SER A 36 -9.17 1.64 5.75
CA SER A 36 -8.84 1.96 7.14
C SER A 36 -9.29 0.84 8.09
N LEU A 37 -8.46 0.48 9.08
CA LEU A 37 -8.78 -0.52 10.12
C LEU A 37 -10.03 -0.16 10.96
N SER A 38 -10.38 1.12 11.06
CA SER A 38 -11.61 1.57 11.73
C SER A 38 -12.89 1.09 11.05
N ALA A 39 -12.83 0.74 9.76
CA ALA A 39 -14.00 0.30 9.00
C ALA A 39 -14.37 -1.19 9.21
N LEU A 40 -13.53 -1.94 9.93
CA LEU A 40 -13.70 -3.38 10.17
C LEU A 40 -14.39 -3.72 11.51
N HIS A 41 -14.72 -2.71 12.33
CA HIS A 41 -15.33 -2.89 13.65
C HIS A 41 -16.80 -2.42 13.72
N GLY A 42 -17.54 -2.55 12.60
CA GLY A 42 -18.97 -2.25 12.52
C GLY A 42 -19.86 -3.49 12.62
#